data_AF-A0A2N1QFE6-F1
#
_entry.id   AF-A0A2N1QFE6-F1
#
_cell.length_a   1.000
_cell.length_b   1.000
_cell.length_c   1.000
_cell.angle_alpha   90.00
_cell.angle_beta   90.00
_cell.angle_gamma   90.00
#
_symmetry.space_group_name_H-M   'P 1'
#
loop_
_entity.id
_entity.type
_entity.pdbx_description
1 polymer ?
#
loop_
_entity_poly.entity_id
_entity_poly.type
_entity_poly.pdbx_seq_one_letter_code
_entity_poly.pdbx_strand_id
1 'polypeptide(L)'
;MKKILTTSMFLLLFLVLAYNILMMPGNLGVNAPSYNDTVRHYLENAVSETGSVNIIAAVITDYRGFDTLGETIVLFIAVVAVTSVLKPVNRKMIRRGKHHE
;
A
#
# COMPACT_ATOMS: atom_id res chain seq x y z
N MET A 1 9.95 -26.72 19.19
CA MET A 1 8.82 -26.04 19.88
C MET A 1 8.47 -24.70 19.24
N LYS A 2 9.40 -23.71 19.15
CA LYS A 2 9.10 -22.39 18.55
C LYS A 2 8.55 -22.44 17.12
N LYS A 3 9.13 -23.28 16.24
CA LYS A 3 8.65 -23.45 14.86
C LYS A 3 7.22 -24.02 14.79
N ILE A 4 6.92 -25.00 15.63
CA ILE A 4 5.58 -25.61 15.71
C ILE A 4 4.58 -24.55 16.20
N LEU A 5 4.93 -23.80 17.24
CA LEU A 5 4.12 -22.71 17.77
C LEU A 5 3.84 -21.62 16.71
N THR A 6 4.87 -21.17 15.97
CA THR A 6 4.69 -20.16 14.91
C THR A 6 3.84 -20.70 13.77
N THR A 7 4.06 -21.94 13.33
CA THR A 7 3.26 -22.54 12.24
C THR A 7 1.80 -22.71 12.66
N SER A 8 1.54 -23.16 13.89
CA SER A 8 0.18 -23.26 14.43
C SER A 8 -0.50 -21.89 14.51
N MET A 9 0.23 -20.84 14.88
CA MET A 9 -0.29 -19.47 14.92
C MET A 9 -0.71 -18.98 13.52
N PHE A 10 0.15 -19.15 12.51
CA PHE A 10 -0.19 -18.78 11.12
C PHE A 10 -1.35 -19.61 10.56
N LEU A 11 -1.39 -20.92 10.88
CA LEU A 11 -2.49 -21.78 10.46
C LEU A 11 -3.81 -21.33 11.08
N LEU A 12 -3.81 -20.99 12.37
CA LEU A 12 -4.99 -20.45 13.05
C LEU A 12 -5.44 -19.13 12.41
N LEU A 13 -4.52 -18.19 12.18
CA LEU A 13 -4.83 -16.92 11.52
C LEU A 13 -5.44 -17.15 10.13
N PHE A 14 -4.84 -18.05 9.35
CA PHE A 14 -5.35 -18.40 8.03
C PHE A 14 -6.77 -18.96 8.10
N LEU A 15 -7.04 -19.89 9.02
CA LEU A 15 -8.37 -20.47 9.20
C LEU A 15 -9.41 -19.43 9.60
N VAL A 16 -9.04 -18.50 10.49
CA VAL A 16 -9.92 -17.37 10.89
C VAL A 16 -10.23 -16.48 9.69
N LEU A 17 -9.22 -16.08 8.92
CA LEU A 17 -9.42 -15.23 7.74
C LEU A 17 -10.25 -15.95 6.66
N ALA A 18 -9.94 -17.22 6.38
CA ALA A 18 -10.69 -18.03 5.43
C ALA A 18 -12.16 -18.19 5.84
N TYR A 19 -12.43 -18.45 7.13
CA TYR A 19 -13.79 -18.52 7.65
C TYR A 19 -14.57 -17.23 7.43
N ASN A 20 -13.96 -16.07 7.68
CA ASN A 20 -14.60 -14.77 7.44
C ASN A 20 -14.91 -14.54 5.96
N ILE A 21 -14.01 -14.95 5.05
CA ILE A 21 -14.25 -14.87 3.60
C ILE A 21 -15.43 -15.78 3.19
N LEU A 22 -15.48 -17.01 3.70
CA LEU A 22 -16.58 -17.95 3.40
C LEU A 22 -17.93 -17.46 3.92
N MET A 23 -17.95 -16.70 5.02
CA MET A 23 -19.16 -16.14 5.62
C MET A 23 -19.54 -14.77 5.04
N MET A 24 -18.75 -14.20 4.13
CA MET A 24 -19.03 -12.91 3.53
C MET A 24 -20.33 -12.99 2.69
N PRO A 25 -21.29 -12.06 2.87
CA PRO A 25 -22.53 -12.09 2.10
C PRO A 25 -22.24 -11.92 0.61
N GLY A 26 -22.58 -12.94 -0.18
CA GLY A 26 -22.30 -13.01 -1.64
C GLY A 26 -23.32 -12.32 -2.53
N ASN A 27 -24.31 -11.61 -1.97
CA ASN A 27 -25.32 -10.91 -2.75
C ASN A 27 -24.70 -9.66 -3.38
N LEU A 28 -24.34 -9.73 -4.67
CA LEU A 28 -23.72 -8.65 -5.45
C LEU A 28 -24.73 -7.59 -5.96
N GLY A 29 -25.98 -7.66 -5.51
CA GLY A 29 -27.01 -6.71 -5.92
C GLY A 29 -26.81 -5.31 -5.34
N VAL A 30 -27.63 -4.35 -5.76
CA VAL A 30 -27.57 -2.94 -5.30
C VAL A 30 -27.78 -2.77 -3.79
N ASN A 31 -28.26 -3.80 -3.10
CA ASN A 31 -28.42 -3.82 -1.65
C ASN A 31 -27.22 -4.45 -0.92
N ALA A 32 -26.11 -4.74 -1.63
CA ALA A 32 -24.92 -5.28 -0.98
C ALA A 32 -24.36 -4.25 0.02
N PRO A 33 -23.87 -4.69 1.18
CA PRO A 33 -23.28 -3.78 2.19
C PRO A 33 -22.14 -2.90 1.65
N SER A 34 -21.50 -3.30 0.54
CA SER A 34 -20.47 -2.52 -0.14
C SER A 34 -21.01 -1.27 -0.86
N TYR A 35 -22.27 -1.23 -1.25
CA TYR A 35 -22.92 -0.05 -1.85
C TYR A 35 -23.44 0.87 -0.75
N ASN A 36 -22.52 1.54 -0.08
CA ASN A 36 -22.81 2.47 1.01
C ASN A 36 -22.90 3.93 0.52
N ASP A 37 -23.20 4.84 1.45
CA ASP A 37 -23.32 6.27 1.14
C ASP A 37 -22.03 6.88 0.56
N THR A 38 -20.85 6.37 0.95
CA THR A 38 -19.56 6.82 0.38
C THR A 38 -19.46 6.47 -1.10
N VAL A 39 -19.81 5.25 -1.48
CA VAL A 39 -19.83 4.83 -2.89
C VAL A 39 -20.84 5.67 -3.66
N ARG A 40 -22.04 5.90 -3.11
CA ARG A 40 -23.05 6.77 -3.75
C ARG A 40 -22.52 8.19 -3.95
N HIS A 41 -21.87 8.77 -2.93
CA HIS A 41 -21.27 10.11 -3.02
C HIS A 41 -20.22 10.21 -4.13
N TYR A 42 -19.32 9.23 -4.23
CA TYR A 42 -18.32 9.22 -5.30
C TYR A 42 -18.96 9.07 -6.69
N LEU A 43 -20.02 8.28 -6.83
CA LEU A 43 -20.71 8.12 -8.11
C LEU A 43 -21.44 9.40 -8.54
N GLU A 44 -22.07 10.10 -7.61
CA GLU A 44 -22.93 11.25 -7.91
C GLU A 44 -22.15 12.57 -7.99
N ASN A 45 -21.12 12.75 -7.16
CA ASN A 45 -20.47 14.06 -6.97
C ASN A 45 -19.04 14.15 -7.52
N ALA A 46 -18.38 13.05 -7.89
CA ALA A 46 -16.96 13.07 -8.30
C ALA A 46 -16.66 14.09 -9.41
N VAL A 47 -17.50 14.16 -10.44
CA VAL A 47 -17.27 15.10 -11.56
C VAL A 47 -17.40 16.56 -11.08
N SER A 48 -18.37 16.86 -10.22
CA SER A 48 -18.60 18.21 -9.70
C SER A 48 -17.51 18.64 -8.72
N GLU A 49 -17.01 17.72 -7.89
CA GLU A 49 -16.07 18.04 -6.82
C GLU A 49 -14.61 18.01 -7.28
N THR A 50 -14.29 17.16 -8.26
CA THR A 50 -12.90 16.91 -8.70
C THR A 50 -12.65 17.31 -10.15
N GLY A 51 -13.70 17.49 -10.96
CA GLY A 51 -13.59 17.70 -12.41
C GLY A 51 -13.19 16.45 -13.20
N SER A 52 -12.91 15.33 -12.53
CA SER A 52 -12.54 14.07 -13.21
C SER A 52 -13.77 13.28 -13.62
N VAL A 53 -13.89 13.03 -14.93
CA VAL A 53 -14.89 12.10 -15.47
C VAL A 53 -14.60 10.63 -15.13
N ASN A 54 -13.35 10.32 -14.76
CA ASN A 54 -12.97 9.00 -14.31
C ASN A 54 -13.05 8.95 -12.77
N ILE A 55 -14.08 8.27 -12.26
CA ILE A 55 -14.34 8.13 -10.82
C ILE A 55 -13.18 7.43 -10.11
N ILE A 56 -12.52 6.45 -10.74
CA ILE A 56 -11.37 5.78 -10.12
C ILE A 56 -10.22 6.75 -9.96
N ALA A 57 -9.94 7.57 -10.97
CA ALA A 57 -8.94 8.63 -10.87
C ALA A 57 -9.31 9.63 -9.76
N ALA A 58 -10.55 10.13 -9.75
CA ALA A 58 -11.06 11.03 -8.72
C ALA A 58 -10.86 10.47 -7.29
N VAL A 59 -11.12 9.17 -7.11
CA VAL A 59 -10.96 8.51 -5.81
C VAL A 59 -9.49 8.44 -5.40
N ILE A 60 -8.58 8.01 -6.28
CA ILE A 60 -7.17 7.84 -5.91
C ILE A 60 -6.39 9.15 -5.84
N THR A 61 -6.74 10.17 -6.63
CA THR A 61 -6.01 11.46 -6.67
C THR A 61 -6.60 12.51 -5.76
N ASP A 62 -7.93 12.62 -5.69
CA ASP A 62 -8.60 13.73 -5.00
C ASP A 62 -9.17 13.29 -3.65
N TYR A 63 -10.11 12.32 -3.63
CA TYR A 63 -10.74 11.89 -2.38
C TYR A 63 -9.78 11.17 -1.42
N ARG A 64 -8.88 10.35 -1.97
CA ARG A 64 -7.90 9.56 -1.21
C ARG A 64 -6.46 9.86 -1.62
N GLY A 65 -6.21 11.09 -2.07
CA GLY A 65 -4.88 11.53 -2.49
C GLY A 65 -3.78 11.34 -1.44
N PHE A 66 -4.13 11.42 -0.14
CA PHE A 66 -3.17 11.17 0.95
C PHE A 66 -2.65 9.72 0.98
N ASP A 67 -3.49 8.74 0.69
CA ASP A 67 -3.07 7.32 0.64
C ASP A 67 -2.08 7.11 -0.52
N THR A 68 -2.40 7.65 -1.70
CA THR A 68 -1.54 7.61 -2.90
C THR A 68 -0.23 8.41 -2.74
N LEU A 69 -0.28 9.54 -2.03
CA LEU A 69 0.91 10.30 -1.65
C LEU A 69 1.82 9.45 -0.74
N GLY A 70 1.23 8.75 0.23
CA GLY A 70 1.93 7.80 1.09
C GLY A 70 2.61 6.69 0.29
N GLU A 71 1.90 6.07 -0.66
CA GLU A 71 2.47 5.07 -1.57
C GLU A 71 3.67 5.62 -2.35
N THR A 72 3.55 6.84 -2.89
CA THR A 72 4.63 7.51 -3.64
C THR A 72 5.84 7.78 -2.75
N ILE A 73 5.62 8.22 -1.51
CA ILE A 73 6.69 8.45 -0.53
C ILE A 73 7.41 7.13 -0.21
N VAL A 74 6.68 6.04 0.02
CA VAL A 74 7.27 4.72 0.31
C VAL A 74 8.13 4.25 -0.86
N LEU A 75 7.62 4.36 -2.10
CA LEU A 75 8.38 4.00 -3.30
C LEU A 75 9.63 4.87 -3.47
N PHE A 76 9.50 6.18 -3.27
CA PHE A 76 10.62 7.11 -3.35
C PHE A 76 11.71 6.76 -2.32
N ILE A 77 11.33 6.52 -1.07
CA ILE A 77 12.27 6.12 -0.01
C ILE A 77 12.94 4.78 -0.36
N ALA A 78 12.20 3.81 -0.90
CA ALA A 78 12.76 2.53 -1.32
C ALA A 78 13.86 2.72 -2.39
N VAL A 79 13.60 3.56 -3.40
CA VAL A 79 14.59 3.89 -4.44
C VAL A 79 15.82 4.59 -3.83
N VAL A 80 15.62 5.57 -2.96
CA VAL A 80 16.71 6.29 -2.28
C VAL A 80 17.55 5.34 -1.42
N ALA A 81 16.92 4.44 -0.68
CA ALA A 81 17.59 3.46 0.17
C ALA A 81 18.45 2.49 -0.65
N VAL A 82 17.88 1.91 -1.71
CA VAL A 82 18.59 0.97 -2.59
C VAL A 82 19.76 1.66 -3.30
N THR A 83 19.54 2.85 -3.85
CA THR A 83 20.60 3.61 -4.54
C THR A 83 21.73 4.02 -3.58
N SER A 84 21.41 4.36 -2.33
CA SER A 84 22.40 4.67 -1.30
C SER A 84 23.28 3.47 -0.93
N VAL A 85 22.70 2.27 -0.84
CA VAL A 85 23.43 1.03 -0.57
C VAL A 85 24.29 0.61 -1.76
N LEU A 86 23.78 0.76 -2.99
CA LEU A 86 24.50 0.36 -4.20
C LEU A 86 25.54 1.38 -4.66
N LYS A 87 25.56 2.60 -4.09
CA LYS A 87 26.53 3.64 -4.45
C LYS A 87 27.96 3.13 -4.23
N PRO A 88 28.79 3.01 -5.28
CA PRO A 88 30.14 2.51 -5.12
C PRO A 88 30.97 3.49 -4.28
N VAL A 89 31.55 3.00 -3.18
CA VAL A 89 32.51 3.78 -2.39
C VAL A 89 33.82 3.86 -3.19
N ASN A 90 34.19 5.07 -3.63
CA ASN A 90 35.41 5.29 -4.39
C ASN A 90 36.65 5.05 -3.51
N ARG A 91 37.20 3.83 -3.53
CA ARG A 91 38.35 3.41 -2.70
C ARG A 91 39.62 4.24 -2.93
N LYS A 92 39.73 4.95 -4.07
CA LYS A 92 40.87 5.87 -4.32
C LYS A 92 40.91 7.03 -3.33
N MET A 93 39.77 7.48 -2.81
CA MET A 93 39.70 8.55 -1.81
C MET A 93 40.14 8.07 -0.42
N ILE A 94 39.76 6.86 -0.03
CA ILE A 94 40.14 6.24 1.26
C ILE A 94 41.66 6.00 1.34
N ARG A 95 42.30 5.61 0.23
CA ARG A 95 43.75 5.39 0.20
C ARG A 95 44.58 6.67 0.25
N ARG A 96 44.08 7.80 -0.27
CA ARG A 96 44.78 9.10 -0.19
C ARG A 96 44.83 9.66 1.23
N GLY A 97 43.77 9.47 2.03
CA GLY A 97 43.76 9.91 3.44
C GLY A 97 44.80 9.19 4.31
N LYS A 98 45.09 7.91 4.04
CA LYS A 98 46.08 7.11 4.80
C LYS A 98 47.56 7.39 4.48
N HIS A 99 47.86 8.14 3.42
CA HIS A 99 49.23 8.46 3.03
C HIS A 99 49.69 9.84 3.51
N HIS A 100 48.79 10.61 4.15
CA HIS A 100 49.07 11.94 4.69
C HIS A 100 49.01 11.99 6.24
N GLU A 101 48.88 10.84 6.89
CA GLU A 101 49.15 10.62 8.33
C GLU A 101 50.43 9.81 8.48
#